data_AF-A0A5A5RDN4-F1
#
_entry.id   AF-A0A5A5RDN4-F1
#
_cell.length_a   1.000
_cell.length_b   1.000
_cell.length_c   1.000
_cell.angle_alpha   90.00
_cell.angle_beta   90.00
_cell.angle_gamma   90.00
#
_symmetry.space_group_name_H-M   'P 1'
#
loop_
_entity.id
_entity.type
_entity.pdbx_description
1 polymer ?
#
loop_
_entity_poly.entity_id
_entity_poly.type
_entity_poly.pdbx_seq_one_letter_code
_entity_poly.pdbx_strand_id
1 'polypeptide(L)'
;MVWGEQGKYPDVIVEILSDSTANIDRNNKKILYQNTFRTPNYFWFDPNTLELQGFRLIEGQYQAISPNEQGYLWGEQLGLYLGIFDRKLRYFTANGQLVPTPQEAELEQRQAKEQALLEKEQAILAKEQAILEKEQALLEKEREGQAKEKLAQKLRELGIDPDTI
;
A
#
# COMPACT_ATOMS: atom_id res chain seq x y z
N MET A 1 26.76 22.87 -20.94
CA MET A 1 27.49 22.31 -19.78
C MET A 1 26.47 21.96 -18.71
N VAL A 2 26.35 20.69 -18.30
CA VAL A 2 25.41 20.25 -17.24
C VAL A 2 26.14 20.40 -15.90
N TRP A 3 25.96 21.56 -15.26
CA TRP A 3 26.50 21.86 -13.94
C TRP A 3 25.53 21.34 -12.87
N GLY A 4 25.91 20.26 -12.18
CA GLY A 4 25.16 19.67 -11.07
C GLY A 4 25.52 18.21 -10.79
N GLU A 5 25.73 17.41 -11.85
CA GLU A 5 25.86 15.94 -11.74
C GLU A 5 27.25 15.40 -12.09
N GLN A 6 28.31 16.22 -11.98
CA GLN A 6 29.69 15.85 -12.38
C GLN A 6 29.81 15.38 -13.84
N GLY A 7 28.91 15.82 -14.73
CA GLY A 7 28.87 15.39 -16.13
C GLY A 7 28.26 14.00 -16.35
N LYS A 8 27.59 13.41 -15.34
CA LYS A 8 26.76 12.22 -15.53
C LYS A 8 25.49 12.58 -16.29
N TYR A 9 25.07 11.67 -17.15
CA TYR A 9 23.80 11.73 -17.86
C TYR A 9 22.78 10.83 -17.15
N PRO A 10 21.48 11.09 -17.33
CA PRO A 10 20.44 10.26 -16.72
C PRO A 10 20.53 8.80 -17.18
N ASP A 11 20.32 7.88 -16.25
CA ASP A 11 20.26 6.44 -16.53
C ASP A 11 18.96 6.04 -17.24
N VAL A 12 17.89 6.79 -16.99
CA VAL A 12 16.58 6.64 -17.65
C VAL A 12 16.04 7.99 -18.09
N ILE A 13 15.48 8.03 -19.30
CA ILE A 13 14.69 9.16 -19.79
C ILE A 13 13.31 8.65 -20.19
N VAL A 14 12.27 9.37 -19.76
CA VAL A 14 10.87 9.12 -20.14
C VAL A 14 10.30 10.41 -20.71
N GLU A 15 9.86 10.37 -21.97
CA GLU A 15 9.23 11.51 -22.64
C GLU A 15 7.72 11.32 -22.70
N ILE A 16 6.96 12.34 -22.31
CA ILE A 16 5.51 12.37 -22.50
C ILE A 16 5.23 13.17 -23.76
N LEU A 17 4.75 12.52 -24.80
CA LEU A 17 4.55 13.13 -26.09
C LEU A 17 3.35 14.09 -26.04
N SER A 18 3.48 15.18 -26.78
CA SER A 18 2.37 16.07 -27.12
C SER A 18 2.24 16.13 -28.64
N ASP A 19 1.06 16.51 -29.14
CA ASP A 19 0.79 16.58 -30.57
C ASP A 19 1.81 17.48 -31.33
N SER A 20 2.41 18.45 -30.66
CA SER A 20 3.40 19.38 -31.24
C SER A 20 4.84 18.86 -31.23
N THR A 21 5.18 17.85 -30.42
CA THR A 21 6.58 17.38 -30.24
C THR A 21 6.84 15.95 -30.68
N ALA A 22 5.78 15.17 -30.95
CA ALA A 22 5.88 13.74 -31.24
C ALA A 22 6.92 13.36 -32.32
N ASN A 23 7.04 14.15 -33.39
CA ASN A 23 8.00 13.84 -34.46
C ASN A 23 9.47 14.12 -34.07
N ILE A 24 9.72 15.13 -33.24
CA ILE A 24 11.06 15.48 -32.74
C ILE A 24 11.52 14.46 -31.71
N ASP A 25 10.61 14.06 -30.82
CA ASP A 25 10.87 13.10 -29.75
C ASP A 25 11.19 11.71 -30.31
N ARG A 26 10.39 11.22 -31.28
CA ARG A 26 10.56 9.90 -31.91
C ARG A 26 11.88 9.78 -32.70
N ASN A 27 12.41 10.87 -33.25
CA ASN A 27 13.55 10.84 -34.17
C ASN A 27 14.81 11.51 -33.61
N ASN A 28 14.80 12.83 -33.45
CA ASN A 28 16.01 13.61 -33.13
C ASN A 28 16.50 13.38 -31.70
N LYS A 29 15.58 13.37 -30.73
CA LYS A 29 15.93 13.12 -29.32
C LYS A 29 16.45 11.71 -29.10
N LYS A 30 15.82 10.70 -29.74
CA LYS A 30 16.32 9.32 -29.70
C LYS A 30 17.78 9.22 -30.13
N ILE A 31 18.18 9.89 -31.23
CA ILE A 31 19.57 9.92 -31.70
C ILE A 31 20.49 10.62 -30.69
N LEU A 32 20.07 11.76 -30.14
CA LEU A 32 20.82 12.50 -29.12
C LEU A 32 21.07 11.65 -27.86
N TYR A 33 20.01 11.00 -27.35
CA TYR A 33 20.08 10.17 -26.16
C TYR A 33 20.95 8.93 -26.39
N GLN A 34 20.89 8.35 -27.59
CA GLN A 34 21.70 7.19 -27.95
C GLN A 34 23.19 7.53 -28.11
N ASN A 35 23.50 8.57 -28.87
CA ASN A 35 24.87 8.81 -29.35
C ASN A 35 25.66 9.73 -28.42
N THR A 36 24.99 10.71 -27.80
CA THR A 36 25.64 11.71 -26.95
C THR A 36 25.47 11.38 -25.48
N PHE A 37 24.23 11.16 -25.01
CA PHE A 37 24.00 10.94 -23.58
C PHE A 37 24.28 9.50 -23.16
N ARG A 38 24.21 8.56 -24.11
CA ARG A 38 24.41 7.12 -23.88
C ARG A 38 23.47 6.60 -22.78
N THR A 39 22.26 7.15 -22.71
CA THR A 39 21.27 6.79 -21.69
C THR A 39 20.90 5.31 -21.82
N PRO A 40 21.07 4.47 -20.77
CA PRO A 40 20.77 3.05 -20.81
C PRO A 40 19.33 2.69 -21.18
N ASN A 41 18.31 3.35 -20.60
CA ASN A 41 16.91 3.12 -20.95
C ASN A 41 16.21 4.41 -21.39
N TYR A 42 15.52 4.37 -22.53
CA TYR A 42 14.74 5.49 -23.06
C TYR A 42 13.32 5.05 -23.38
N PHE A 43 12.33 5.82 -22.93
CA PHE A 43 10.91 5.55 -23.14
C PHE A 43 10.18 6.78 -23.67
N TRP A 44 9.11 6.55 -24.42
CA TRP A 44 8.10 7.57 -24.66
C TRP A 44 6.69 7.04 -24.41
N PHE A 45 5.81 7.94 -24.02
CA PHE A 45 4.39 7.67 -23.84
C PHE A 45 3.56 8.77 -24.50
N ASP A 46 2.63 8.38 -25.36
CA ASP A 46 1.62 9.27 -25.94
C ASP A 46 0.31 9.16 -25.15
N PRO A 47 -0.11 10.20 -24.40
CA PRO A 47 -1.34 10.16 -23.61
C PRO A 47 -2.61 10.17 -24.47
N ASN A 48 -2.53 10.59 -25.73
CA ASN A 48 -3.67 10.65 -26.66
C ASN A 48 -3.92 9.28 -27.29
N THR A 49 -2.88 8.64 -27.81
CA THR A 49 -2.97 7.33 -28.48
C THR A 49 -2.77 6.13 -27.56
N LEU A 50 -2.24 6.36 -26.35
CA LEU A 50 -1.79 5.32 -25.42
C LEU A 50 -0.64 4.48 -25.98
N GLU A 51 0.14 5.03 -26.91
CA GLU A 51 1.38 4.41 -27.38
C GLU A 51 2.43 4.48 -26.27
N LEU A 52 2.98 3.33 -25.87
CA LEU A 52 4.14 3.24 -24.99
C LEU A 52 5.23 2.44 -25.71
N GLN A 53 6.40 3.04 -25.86
CA GLN A 53 7.57 2.39 -26.43
C GLN A 53 8.78 2.61 -25.52
N GLY A 54 9.65 1.60 -25.48
CA GLY A 54 10.87 1.60 -24.70
C GLY A 54 12.03 1.05 -25.50
N PHE A 55 13.21 1.53 -25.15
CA PHE A 55 14.48 1.15 -25.76
C PHE A 55 15.53 0.94 -24.68
N ARG A 56 16.39 -0.05 -24.90
CA ARG A 56 17.59 -0.27 -24.11
C ARG A 56 18.82 -0.10 -24.98
N LEU A 57 19.86 0.51 -24.43
CA LEU A 57 21.12 0.72 -25.14
C LEU A 57 21.97 -0.54 -25.05
N ILE A 58 22.21 -1.20 -26.19
CA ILE A 58 23.08 -2.36 -26.31
C ILE A 58 24.15 -2.04 -27.35
N GLU A 59 25.42 -2.15 -26.96
CA GLU A 59 26.57 -1.86 -27.83
C GLU A 59 26.47 -0.48 -28.51
N GLY A 60 25.95 0.50 -27.77
CA GLY A 60 25.80 1.88 -28.24
C GLY A 60 24.65 2.12 -29.21
N GLN A 61 23.75 1.14 -29.41
CA GLN A 61 22.55 1.28 -30.24
C GLN A 61 21.29 0.95 -29.43
N TYR A 62 20.22 1.71 -29.65
CA TYR A 62 18.94 1.44 -29.00
C TYR A 62 18.22 0.28 -29.68
N GLN A 63 17.92 -0.74 -28.87
CA GLN A 63 17.06 -1.85 -29.25
C GLN A 63 15.71 -1.70 -28.56
N ALA A 64 14.63 -1.95 -29.28
CA ALA A 64 13.28 -1.90 -28.71
C ALA A 64 13.13 -2.96 -27.59
N ILE A 65 12.49 -2.56 -26.50
CA ILE A 65 12.13 -3.45 -25.40
C ILE A 65 10.81 -4.11 -25.77
N SER A 66 10.77 -5.44 -25.76
CA SER A 66 9.53 -6.19 -25.96
C SER A 66 8.67 -6.12 -24.69
N PRO A 67 7.35 -5.91 -24.83
CA PRO A 67 6.45 -5.98 -23.69
C PRO A 67 6.32 -7.39 -23.14
N ASN A 68 6.03 -7.49 -21.85
CA ASN A 68 5.58 -8.74 -21.23
C ASN A 68 4.11 -9.03 -21.59
N GLU A 69 3.55 -10.11 -21.03
CA GLU A 69 2.16 -10.55 -21.26
C GLU A 69 1.12 -9.47 -20.91
N GLN A 70 1.42 -8.60 -19.95
CA GLN A 70 0.57 -7.50 -19.50
C GLN A 70 0.78 -6.20 -20.31
N GLY A 71 1.67 -6.21 -21.31
CA GLY A 71 1.98 -5.03 -22.12
C GLY A 71 3.02 -4.08 -21.49
N TYR A 72 3.72 -4.50 -20.44
CA TYR A 72 4.66 -3.65 -19.71
C TYR A 72 6.10 -3.78 -20.21
N LEU A 73 6.85 -2.69 -20.16
CA LEU A 73 8.23 -2.58 -20.61
C LEU A 73 9.19 -2.53 -19.42
N TRP A 74 10.16 -3.44 -19.37
CA TRP A 74 11.11 -3.51 -18.26
C TRP A 74 12.18 -2.41 -18.35
N GLY A 75 12.27 -1.56 -17.33
CA GLY A 75 13.35 -0.60 -17.17
C GLY A 75 14.45 -1.15 -16.27
N GLU A 76 15.52 -1.70 -16.88
CA GLU A 76 16.62 -2.35 -16.18
C GLU A 76 17.27 -1.44 -15.11
N GLN A 77 17.43 -0.14 -15.40
CA GLN A 77 18.01 0.81 -14.44
C GLN A 77 17.07 1.19 -13.29
N LEU A 78 15.75 1.09 -13.50
CA LEU A 78 14.76 1.37 -12.44
C LEU A 78 14.47 0.13 -11.59
N GLY A 79 14.71 -1.08 -12.11
CA GLY A 79 14.22 -2.31 -11.50
C GLY A 79 12.69 -2.38 -11.47
N LEU A 80 12.03 -1.65 -12.38
CA LEU A 80 10.58 -1.53 -12.46
C LEU A 80 10.13 -1.65 -13.91
N TYR A 81 8.90 -2.12 -14.08
CA TYR A 81 8.18 -2.05 -15.34
C TYR A 81 7.53 -0.67 -15.51
N LEU A 82 7.51 -0.18 -16.75
CA LEU A 82 6.64 0.91 -17.18
C LEU A 82 5.44 0.31 -17.91
N GLY A 83 4.24 0.76 -17.58
CA GLY A 83 3.01 0.30 -18.21
C GLY A 83 1.92 1.35 -18.17
N ILE A 84 0.81 1.07 -18.85
CA ILE A 84 -0.35 1.96 -18.90
C ILE A 84 -1.43 1.40 -17.97
N PHE A 85 -1.89 2.23 -17.04
CA PHE A 85 -3.00 1.92 -16.15
C PHE A 85 -3.87 3.16 -15.97
N ASP A 86 -5.18 2.98 -16.10
CA ASP A 86 -6.15 4.09 -16.10
C ASP A 86 -5.75 5.24 -17.05
N ARG A 87 -5.34 4.87 -18.29
CA ARG A 87 -4.87 5.79 -19.34
C ARG A 87 -3.66 6.65 -18.95
N LYS A 88 -2.94 6.30 -17.88
CA LYS A 88 -1.74 6.99 -17.41
C LYS A 88 -0.54 6.07 -17.45
N LEU A 89 0.63 6.65 -17.67
CA LEU A 89 1.89 5.96 -17.47
C LEU A 89 2.11 5.71 -15.97
N ARG A 90 2.38 4.47 -15.60
CA ARG A 90 2.59 4.03 -14.21
C ARG A 90 3.77 3.07 -14.13
N TYR A 91 4.33 2.97 -12.92
CA TYR A 91 5.35 1.98 -12.60
C TYR A 91 4.75 0.74 -11.98
N PHE A 92 5.34 -0.42 -12.28
CA PHE A 92 4.98 -1.70 -11.69
C PHE A 92 6.23 -2.40 -11.17
N THR A 93 6.10 -3.11 -10.06
CA THR A 93 7.16 -3.94 -9.50
C THR A 93 7.49 -5.10 -10.44
N ALA A 94 8.61 -5.79 -10.21
CA ALA A 94 8.98 -6.99 -10.96
C ALA A 94 7.90 -8.09 -10.94
N ASN A 95 7.05 -8.11 -9.91
CA ASN A 95 5.92 -9.04 -9.77
C ASN A 95 4.62 -8.52 -10.41
N GLY A 96 4.66 -7.40 -11.12
CA GLY A 96 3.50 -6.81 -11.80
C GLY A 96 2.57 -5.99 -10.90
N GLN A 97 2.96 -5.68 -9.65
CA GLN A 97 2.13 -4.87 -8.76
C GLN A 97 2.28 -3.38 -9.06
N LEU A 98 1.18 -2.64 -9.07
CA LEU A 98 1.18 -1.19 -9.28
C LEU A 98 1.96 -0.49 -8.15
N VAL A 99 2.94 0.34 -8.51
CA VAL A 99 3.65 1.18 -7.55
C VAL A 99 2.79 2.41 -7.25
N PRO A 100 2.43 2.64 -5.96
CA PRO A 100 1.62 3.79 -5.59
C PRO A 100 2.39 5.08 -5.81
N THR A 101 1.67 6.13 -6.18
CA THR A 101 2.17 7.50 -6.09
C THR A 101 2.37 7.88 -4.62
N PRO A 102 3.21 8.89 -4.30
CA PRO A 102 3.37 9.34 -2.92
C PRO A 102 2.04 9.68 -2.23
N GLN A 103 1.10 10.27 -2.97
CA GLN A 103 -0.23 10.63 -2.47
C GLN A 103 -1.11 9.40 -2.22
N GLU A 104 -1.10 8.41 -3.12
CA GLU A 104 -1.81 7.14 -2.92
C GLU A 104 -1.23 6.39 -1.70
N ALA A 105 0.10 6.33 -1.58
CA ALA A 105 0.77 5.69 -0.44
C ALA A 105 0.46 6.39 0.90
N GLU A 106 0.40 7.72 0.92
CA GLU A 106 0.01 8.47 2.12
C GLU A 106 -1.45 8.18 2.50
N LEU A 107 -2.35 8.13 1.51
CA LEU A 107 -3.76 7.81 1.74
C LEU A 107 -3.93 6.40 2.31
N GLU A 108 -3.28 5.41 1.70
CA GLU A 108 -3.29 4.03 2.19
C GLU A 108 -2.76 3.93 3.62
N GLN A 109 -1.65 4.61 3.93
CA GLN A 109 -1.10 4.65 5.28
C GLN A 109 -2.04 5.32 6.29
N ARG A 110 -2.73 6.38 5.88
CA ARG A 110 -3.71 7.07 6.73
C ARG A 110 -4.90 6.16 7.02
N GLN A 111 -5.45 5.51 6.01
CA GLN A 111 -6.54 4.56 6.15
C GLN A 111 -6.14 3.37 7.05
N ALA A 112 -4.94 2.81 6.85
CA ALA A 112 -4.43 1.74 7.69
C ALA A 112 -4.26 2.16 9.17
N LYS A 113 -3.80 3.39 9.41
CA LYS A 113 -3.69 3.95 10.78
C LYS A 113 -5.04 4.18 11.42
N GLU A 114 -6.00 4.71 10.68
CA GLU A 114 -7.37 4.94 11.16
C GLU A 114 -8.07 3.63 11.50
N GLN A 115 -7.95 2.63 10.62
CA GLN A 115 -8.48 1.29 10.86
C GLN A 115 -7.85 0.65 12.10
N ALA A 116 -6.52 0.73 12.24
CA ALA A 116 -5.83 0.21 13.42
C ALA A 116 -6.21 0.94 14.72
N LEU A 117 -6.56 2.23 14.65
CA LEU A 117 -7.05 2.99 15.80
C LEU A 117 -8.46 2.53 16.20
N LEU A 118 -9.35 2.38 15.22
CA LEU A 118 -10.71 1.89 15.43
C LEU A 118 -10.71 0.47 16.05
N GLU A 119 -9.86 -0.42 15.55
CA GLU A 119 -9.70 -1.77 16.10
C GLU A 119 -9.20 -1.76 17.55
N LYS A 120 -8.28 -0.83 17.89
CA LYS A 120 -7.82 -0.65 19.27
C LYS A 120 -8.92 -0.13 20.18
N GLU A 121 -9.71 0.84 19.73
CA GLU A 121 -10.83 1.38 20.50
C GLU A 121 -11.89 0.31 20.76
N GLN A 122 -12.26 -0.46 19.73
CA GLN A 122 -13.16 -1.61 19.89
C GLN A 122 -12.62 -2.65 20.87
N ALA A 123 -11.31 -2.93 20.83
CA ALA A 123 -10.68 -3.86 21.77
C ALA A 123 -10.67 -3.33 23.21
N ILE A 124 -10.55 -2.02 23.42
CA ILE A 124 -10.65 -1.39 24.75
C ILE A 124 -12.07 -1.51 25.27
N LEU A 125 -13.07 -1.13 24.47
CA LEU A 125 -14.48 -1.22 24.83
C LEU A 125 -14.90 -2.65 25.16
N ALA A 126 -14.46 -3.63 24.37
CA ALA A 126 -14.71 -5.04 24.64
C ALA A 126 -14.09 -5.51 25.97
N LYS A 127 -12.90 -4.99 26.33
CA LYS A 127 -12.27 -5.30 27.62
C LYS A 127 -13.01 -4.65 28.78
N GLU A 128 -13.42 -3.40 28.65
CA GLU A 128 -14.20 -2.70 29.69
C GLU A 128 -15.52 -3.40 29.94
N GLN A 129 -16.22 -3.81 28.87
CA GLN A 129 -17.46 -4.58 28.99
C GLN A 129 -17.22 -5.92 29.68
N ALA A 130 -16.17 -6.65 29.32
CA ALA A 130 -15.82 -7.91 29.98
C ALA A 130 -15.44 -7.75 31.46
N ILE A 131 -14.86 -6.61 31.86
CA ILE A 131 -14.58 -6.29 33.26
C ILE A 131 -15.89 -6.02 33.99
N LEU A 132 -16.77 -5.20 33.42
CA LEU A 132 -18.06 -4.86 34.01
C LEU A 132 -18.94 -6.11 34.20
N GLU A 133 -19.00 -6.99 33.22
CA GLU A 133 -19.73 -8.26 33.30
C GLU A 133 -19.18 -9.16 34.43
N LYS A 134 -17.84 -9.20 34.62
CA LYS A 134 -17.22 -9.94 35.72
C LYS A 134 -17.55 -9.33 37.08
N GLU A 135 -17.54 -8.00 37.21
CA GLU A 135 -17.91 -7.32 38.45
C GLU A 135 -19.38 -7.56 38.82
N GLN A 136 -20.28 -7.50 37.84
CA GLN A 136 -21.70 -7.81 38.04
C GLN A 136 -21.90 -9.26 38.50
N ALA A 137 -21.23 -10.21 37.85
CA ALA A 137 -21.30 -11.62 38.24
C ALA A 137 -20.74 -11.88 39.65
N LEU A 138 -19.70 -11.14 40.07
CA LEU A 138 -19.16 -11.22 41.43
C LEU A 138 -20.15 -10.66 42.46
N LEU A 139 -20.75 -9.50 42.19
CA LEU A 139 -21.76 -8.88 43.05
C LEU A 139 -23.01 -9.75 43.21
N GLU A 140 -23.46 -10.39 42.13
CA GLU A 140 -24.59 -11.32 42.17
C GLU A 140 -24.29 -12.54 43.03
N LYS A 141 -23.12 -13.16 42.87
CA LYS A 141 -22.67 -14.27 43.72
C LYS A 141 -22.58 -13.88 45.20
N GLU A 142 -22.10 -12.68 45.50
CA GLU A 142 -22.02 -12.19 46.88
C GLU A 142 -23.43 -12.01 47.48
N ARG A 143 -24.36 -11.42 46.73
CA ARG A 143 -25.76 -11.27 47.16
C ARG A 143 -26.46 -12.60 47.38
N GLU A 144 -26.26 -13.57 46.49
CA GLU A 144 -26.77 -14.93 46.68
C GLU A 144 -26.20 -15.58 47.93
N GLY A 145 -24.89 -15.44 48.17
CA GLY A 145 -24.24 -15.93 49.39
C GLY A 145 -24.83 -15.32 50.66
N GLN A 146 -24.97 -13.99 50.69
CA GLN A 146 -25.58 -13.28 51.83
C GLN A 146 -27.05 -13.67 52.05
N ALA A 147 -27.82 -13.88 50.97
CA ALA A 147 -29.22 -14.30 51.06
C ALA A 147 -29.34 -15.72 51.63
N LYS A 148 -28.48 -16.65 51.19
CA LYS A 148 -28.41 -18.02 51.72
C LYS A 148 -28.05 -18.03 53.20
N GLU A 149 -27.05 -17.24 53.61
CA GLU A 149 -26.64 -17.13 55.01
C GLU A 149 -27.77 -16.60 55.90
N LYS A 150 -28.44 -15.52 55.49
CA LYS A 150 -29.60 -14.95 56.22
C LYS A 150 -30.75 -15.95 56.33
N LEU A 151 -31.02 -16.71 55.28
CA LEU A 151 -32.05 -17.74 55.28
C LEU A 151 -31.70 -18.86 56.27
N ALA A 152 -30.46 -19.35 56.24
CA ALA A 152 -29.97 -20.37 57.16
C ALA A 152 -30.07 -19.90 58.63
N GLN A 153 -29.68 -18.65 58.91
CA GLN A 153 -29.82 -18.07 60.24
C GLN A 153 -31.29 -18.05 60.71
N LYS A 154 -32.21 -17.64 59.84
CA LYS A 154 -33.64 -17.57 60.15
C LYS A 154 -34.28 -18.95 60.35
N LEU A 155 -33.82 -19.97 59.62
CA LEU A 155 -34.24 -21.36 59.82
C LEU A 155 -33.76 -21.89 61.18
N ARG A 156 -32.51 -21.60 61.57
CA ARG A 156 -31.97 -21.96 62.89
C ARG A 156 -32.76 -21.29 64.03
N GLU A 157 -33.15 -20.02 63.88
CA GLU A 157 -34.00 -19.31 64.85
C GLU A 157 -35.39 -19.96 65.02
N LEU A 158 -35.90 -20.60 63.98
CA LEU A 158 -37.17 -21.36 64.00
C LEU A 158 -37.01 -22.80 64.50
N GLY A 159 -35.79 -23.21 64.90
CA GLY A 159 -35.49 -24.56 65.39
C GLY A 159 -35.37 -25.62 64.29
N ILE A 160 -35.22 -25.21 63.03
CA ILE A 160 -35.05 -26.08 61.87
C ILE A 160 -33.56 -26.12 61.50
N ASP A 161 -32.97 -27.30 61.42
CA ASP A 161 -31.58 -27.47 61.01
C ASP A 161 -31.43 -27.31 59.47
N PRO A 162 -30.77 -26.25 58.98
CA PRO A 162 -30.64 -25.99 57.55
C PRO A 162 -29.83 -27.07 56.80
N ASP A 163 -29.00 -27.85 57.50
CA ASP A 163 -28.13 -28.86 56.88
C ASP A 163 -28.84 -30.22 56.70
N THR A 164 -30.12 -30.30 57.08
CA THR A 164 -30.95 -31.52 57.03
C THR A 164 -32.07 -31.49 55.99
N ILE A 165 -32.16 -30.41 55.20
CA ILE A 165 -33.13 -30.20 54.10
C ILE A 165 -32.38 -30.22 52.77
#